data_AF-A0A1J5S603-F1
#
_entry.id   AF-A0A1J5S603-F1
#
_cell.length_a   1.000
_cell.length_b   1.000
_cell.length_c   1.000
_cell.angle_alpha   90.00
_cell.angle_beta   90.00
_cell.angle_gamma   90.00
#
_symmetry.space_group_name_H-M   'P 1'
#
loop_
_entity.id
_entity.type
_entity.pdbx_description
1 polymer ?
#
loop_
_entity_poly.entity_id
_entity_poly.type
_entity_poly.pdbx_seq_one_letter_code
_entity_poly.pdbx_strand_id
1 'polypeptide(L)'
;MTGPSGVRTGVEQKGTRASCKAEAVRQGAAARMGCRTILNTPALPLRTNGCTTPRQTAVADREKGDKVNRMTRKALPLRALGLRSLATALVLSAALCAQAQEVSITPANGTGVYPAGDTAAWNIDVKGDPSGLSNLRYEIKPGALHVSKSGVLKLAGAHTVFTAVRNDPGSLLLEVTGREADGKTFTALGGALFSPDKIKPSAPAPADFDAFWKAKLAELAAVPMDPVITPEPSGVDGVNYALITLRNIRGTHVQGQIAWPAKGDRFPALLIPQWAGVYSLDKAWAVDRAKQGWLVLNFQAHDIPAVGPKSFYDDLFAGPLKNYWAIGNQDRDTSYFLRMYLGCYRAADYLTHRADWDGRTLVVMGASQGGLQTLLTAAIYPKVTAALALVPAGCDQTGPEAGREPGWPQWYEHAQGKDPAKVLEASRYYDIANFTPKIRCPVLVGEGLIDTVCPIASTFAAYNEIPAPKHFVVLPIGTHQQNQDAYNRLAEEWLATLREGRMPDVNAAN
;
A
#
# COMPACT_ATOMS: atom_id res chain seq x y z
N MET A 1 19.31 -0.12 61.63
CA MET A 1 20.50 -0.99 61.50
C MET A 1 20.72 -1.18 60.01
N THR A 2 21.50 -0.28 59.39
CA THR A 2 22.97 -0.33 59.21
C THR A 2 23.38 -1.24 58.04
N GLY A 3 23.90 -0.64 56.97
CA GLY A 3 24.88 -1.31 56.09
C GLY A 3 26.25 -1.43 56.79
N PRO A 4 27.40 -1.50 56.08
CA PRO A 4 27.71 -0.57 54.97
C PRO A 4 28.64 -1.12 53.84
N SER A 5 29.05 -0.21 52.95
CA SER A 5 30.36 -0.02 52.26
C SER A 5 31.41 -1.15 52.31
N GLY A 6 32.21 -1.44 51.27
CA GLY A 6 33.03 -0.56 50.39
C GLY A 6 34.45 -1.19 50.27
N VAL A 7 35.52 -0.68 49.64
CA VAL A 7 35.85 0.53 48.84
C VAL A 7 37.01 0.16 47.87
N ARG A 8 37.09 0.90 46.75
CA ARG A 8 38.16 1.07 45.73
C ARG A 8 39.63 0.80 46.14
N THR A 9 40.42 0.31 45.18
CA THR A 9 41.63 0.95 44.55
C THR A 9 41.84 0.30 43.15
N GLY A 10 42.46 0.90 42.13
CA GLY A 10 42.91 2.29 41.94
C GLY A 10 44.38 2.42 41.47
N VAL A 11 44.70 2.22 40.19
CA VAL A 11 46.00 2.58 39.57
C VAL A 11 45.83 3.11 38.13
N GLU A 12 46.63 4.14 37.81
CA GLU A 12 46.68 4.95 36.58
C GLU A 12 48.14 4.89 36.01
N GLN A 13 48.54 5.32 34.81
CA GLN A 13 47.98 6.16 33.73
C GLN A 13 48.80 5.91 32.42
N LYS A 14 48.38 6.52 31.30
CA LYS A 14 49.15 6.83 30.04
C LYS A 14 49.13 5.73 28.96
N GLY A 15 48.83 5.99 27.68
CA GLY A 15 48.25 7.17 27.03
C GLY A 15 49.16 7.86 25.99
N THR A 16 48.64 8.05 24.78
CA THR A 16 49.14 9.01 23.77
C THR A 16 47.99 9.55 22.93
N ARG A 17 48.02 10.86 22.64
CA ARG A 17 47.04 11.58 21.81
C ARG A 17 47.54 11.68 20.37
N ALA A 18 46.62 11.78 19.43
CA ALA A 18 46.80 12.59 18.22
C ALA A 18 45.51 13.37 17.97
N SER A 19 45.63 14.66 17.66
CA SER A 19 44.51 15.55 17.37
C SER A 19 44.80 16.33 16.11
N CYS A 20 43.79 16.54 15.25
CA CYS A 20 43.68 17.82 14.56
C CYS A 20 42.22 18.17 14.23
N LYS A 21 41.88 19.43 14.50
CA LYS A 21 40.80 20.19 13.89
C LYS A 21 41.17 20.50 12.43
N ALA A 22 40.33 21.02 11.55
CA ALA A 22 38.87 20.99 11.34
C ALA A 22 38.66 21.92 10.14
N GLU A 23 37.80 21.57 9.18
CA GLU A 23 37.30 22.60 8.26
C GLU A 23 35.92 22.25 7.69
N ALA A 24 35.11 23.29 7.48
CA ALA A 24 33.75 23.16 7.01
C ALA A 24 33.65 23.67 5.57
N VAL A 25 33.06 22.87 4.68
CA VAL A 25 32.59 23.35 3.37
C VAL A 25 31.08 23.14 3.30
N ARG A 26 30.34 24.23 3.47
CA ARG A 26 28.95 24.33 3.02
C ARG A 26 28.96 24.71 1.54
N GLN A 27 28.29 23.95 0.68
CA GLN A 27 27.27 24.45 -0.26
C GLN A 27 26.77 23.34 -1.22
N GLY A 28 25.46 23.37 -1.51
CA GLY A 28 24.96 23.05 -2.85
C GLY A 28 24.57 21.61 -3.22
N ALA A 29 23.47 21.09 -2.67
CA ALA A 29 22.58 20.15 -3.39
C ALA A 29 21.20 19.94 -2.68
N ALA A 30 20.37 20.99 -2.62
CA ALA A 30 18.97 20.82 -2.22
C ALA A 30 18.14 20.26 -3.40
N ALA A 31 18.27 18.96 -3.68
CA ALA A 31 17.46 18.29 -4.69
C ALA A 31 16.03 18.06 -4.15
N ARG A 32 15.07 18.82 -4.68
CA ARG A 32 13.65 18.67 -4.36
C ARG A 32 13.12 17.32 -4.87
N MET A 33 12.96 16.33 -3.99
CA MET A 33 12.00 15.25 -4.24
C MET A 33 10.58 15.80 -4.05
N GLY A 34 10.08 16.44 -5.10
CA GLY A 34 8.68 16.84 -5.18
C GLY A 34 7.81 15.63 -5.44
N CYS A 35 7.17 15.10 -4.39
CA CYS A 35 6.13 14.09 -4.54
C CYS A 35 4.95 14.70 -5.33
N ARG A 36 4.95 14.46 -6.65
CA ARG A 36 3.84 14.82 -7.54
C ARG A 36 2.86 13.66 -7.59
N THR A 37 1.94 13.63 -6.65
CA THR A 37 0.74 12.79 -6.72
C THR A 37 -0.09 13.23 -7.93
N ILE A 38 0.01 12.48 -9.04
CA ILE A 38 -0.90 12.65 -10.18
C ILE A 38 -2.22 11.98 -9.80
N LEU A 39 -3.12 12.76 -9.20
CA LEU A 39 -4.53 12.42 -9.08
C LEU A 39 -5.14 12.41 -10.48
N ASN A 40 -5.28 11.23 -11.08
CA ASN A 40 -6.41 10.85 -11.95
C ASN A 40 -6.22 9.40 -12.45
N THR A 41 -7.10 8.51 -12.00
CA THR A 41 -7.30 7.18 -12.59
C THR A 41 -8.79 7.00 -12.88
N PRO A 42 -9.21 6.65 -14.11
CA PRO A 42 -10.56 6.17 -14.36
C PRO A 42 -10.72 4.72 -13.86
N ALA A 43 -11.94 4.33 -13.51
CA ALA A 43 -12.26 2.97 -13.09
C ALA A 43 -11.98 1.93 -14.21
N LEU A 44 -11.56 0.73 -13.83
CA LEU A 44 -11.44 -0.39 -14.78
C LEU A 44 -12.83 -0.85 -15.26
N PRO A 45 -13.04 -1.04 -16.58
CA PRO A 45 -14.24 -1.67 -17.10
C PRO A 45 -14.10 -3.20 -17.13
N LEU A 46 -15.01 -3.91 -16.45
CA LEU A 46 -15.20 -5.35 -16.66
C LEU A 46 -15.79 -5.60 -18.05
N ARG A 47 -15.10 -6.38 -18.89
CA ARG A 47 -15.63 -6.79 -20.20
C ARG A 47 -16.70 -7.86 -20.03
N THR A 48 -17.90 -7.58 -20.53
CA THR A 48 -18.93 -8.61 -20.80
C THR A 48 -18.84 -9.06 -22.25
N ASN A 49 -18.81 -10.37 -22.49
CA ASN A 49 -18.84 -10.94 -23.84
C ASN A 49 -20.27 -11.34 -24.24
N GLY A 50 -20.82 -10.58 -25.20
CA GLY A 50 -21.63 -11.08 -26.33
C GLY A 50 -22.97 -11.77 -26.08
N CYS A 51 -24.05 -11.13 -26.55
CA CYS A 51 -24.98 -11.82 -27.46
C CYS A 51 -25.72 -10.84 -28.41
N THR A 52 -25.66 -11.14 -29.71
CA THR A 52 -26.58 -10.79 -30.82
C THR A 52 -27.41 -9.50 -30.81
N THR A 53 -27.20 -8.65 -31.83
CA THR A 53 -28.21 -7.72 -32.36
C THR A 53 -29.14 -8.43 -33.36
N PRO A 54 -30.29 -7.82 -33.73
CA PRO A 54 -30.29 -7.17 -35.05
C PRO A 54 -31.00 -5.80 -35.13
N ARG A 55 -30.50 -5.00 -36.08
CA ARG A 55 -31.10 -3.84 -36.78
C ARG A 55 -32.53 -3.41 -36.44
N GLN A 56 -32.70 -2.10 -36.25
CA GLN A 56 -33.88 -1.38 -36.76
C GLN A 56 -33.47 -0.17 -37.62
N THR A 57 -34.30 0.10 -38.62
CA THR A 57 -34.18 1.16 -39.63
C THR A 57 -34.90 2.43 -39.18
N ALA A 58 -34.46 3.59 -39.68
CA ALA A 58 -35.20 4.85 -39.55
C ALA A 58 -36.48 4.85 -40.39
N VAL A 59 -37.48 5.64 -39.98
CA VAL A 59 -38.14 6.69 -40.79
C VAL A 59 -39.05 7.56 -39.89
N ALA A 60 -39.25 8.80 -40.32
CA ALA A 60 -39.89 9.92 -39.61
C ALA A 60 -41.39 9.78 -39.27
N ASP A 61 -41.89 10.68 -38.42
CA ASP A 61 -43.20 11.32 -38.66
C ASP A 61 -43.28 12.79 -38.15
N ARG A 62 -44.39 13.49 -38.49
CA ARG A 62 -44.50 14.96 -38.63
C ARG A 62 -45.24 15.75 -37.52
N GLU A 63 -44.87 17.03 -37.45
CA GLU A 63 -45.67 18.28 -37.25
C GLU A 63 -46.76 18.43 -36.17
N LYS A 64 -46.57 19.43 -35.28
CA LYS A 64 -47.43 20.61 -34.97
C LYS A 64 -47.02 21.20 -33.60
N GLY A 65 -47.04 22.50 -33.30
CA GLY A 65 -47.29 23.70 -34.10
C GLY A 65 -47.23 25.00 -33.25
N ASP A 66 -47.35 26.16 -33.90
CA ASP A 66 -47.73 27.50 -33.38
C ASP A 66 -46.85 28.34 -32.41
N LYS A 67 -46.32 29.43 -33.02
CA LYS A 67 -46.54 30.88 -32.69
C LYS A 67 -45.48 31.74 -31.94
N VAL A 68 -44.89 32.66 -32.73
CA VAL A 68 -44.82 34.14 -32.53
C VAL A 68 -44.09 34.67 -31.27
N ASN A 69 -42.99 35.43 -31.36
CA ASN A 69 -43.06 36.87 -31.68
C ASN A 69 -41.74 37.56 -32.15
N ARG A 70 -41.93 38.71 -32.81
CA ARG A 70 -41.00 39.71 -33.38
C ARG A 70 -39.72 40.08 -32.58
N MET A 71 -38.59 40.33 -33.28
CA MET A 71 -38.16 41.70 -33.69
C MET A 71 -36.87 41.76 -34.54
N THR A 72 -37.02 42.22 -35.78
CA THR A 72 -36.18 43.19 -36.55
C THR A 72 -34.87 43.71 -35.90
N ARG A 73 -33.73 43.83 -36.60
CA ARG A 73 -33.47 44.78 -37.72
C ARG A 73 -32.15 44.53 -38.49
N LYS A 74 -32.24 44.69 -39.81
CA LYS A 74 -31.28 45.26 -40.81
C LYS A 74 -29.80 44.82 -40.85
N ALA A 75 -29.39 44.40 -42.05
CA ALA A 75 -28.01 44.18 -42.48
C ALA A 75 -27.34 45.47 -43.03
N LEU A 76 -26.00 45.41 -43.23
CA LEU A 76 -25.31 46.10 -44.34
C LEU A 76 -24.09 45.25 -44.79
N PRO A 77 -23.69 45.26 -46.08
CA PRO A 77 -22.67 44.35 -46.61
C PRO A 77 -21.33 45.04 -46.95
N LEU A 78 -20.27 44.25 -47.17
CA LEU A 78 -19.07 44.68 -47.91
C LEU A 78 -18.55 43.53 -48.79
N ARG A 79 -18.17 43.86 -50.02
CA ARG A 79 -17.76 42.91 -51.07
C ARG A 79 -16.23 42.91 -51.26
N ALA A 80 -15.69 41.71 -51.45
CA ALA A 80 -14.64 41.31 -52.38
C ALA A 80 -13.34 42.15 -52.53
N LEU A 81 -12.20 41.46 -52.38
CA LEU A 81 -11.17 41.43 -53.41
C LEU A 81 -10.54 40.02 -53.50
N GLY A 82 -10.06 39.62 -54.68
CA GLY A 82 -9.84 38.21 -55.04
C GLY A 82 -8.38 37.72 -55.17
N LEU A 83 -8.27 36.40 -55.39
CA LEU A 83 -7.06 35.58 -55.56
C LEU A 83 -6.06 36.05 -56.64
N ARG A 84 -4.77 35.76 -56.38
CA ARG A 84 -3.83 34.96 -57.23
C ARG A 84 -2.51 34.76 -56.44
N SER A 85 -2.20 33.59 -55.88
CA SER A 85 -1.72 32.33 -56.51
C SER A 85 -0.20 32.29 -56.79
N LEU A 86 0.56 31.66 -55.87
CA LEU A 86 1.79 30.86 -56.10
C LEU A 86 2.04 30.06 -54.80
N ALA A 87 1.65 28.79 -54.68
CA ALA A 87 2.33 27.57 -55.16
C ALA A 87 3.44 27.03 -54.23
N THR A 88 3.10 25.92 -53.56
CA THR A 88 3.99 24.83 -53.09
C THR A 88 5.20 25.13 -52.19
N ALA A 89 4.98 24.93 -50.89
CA ALA A 89 5.91 24.20 -50.01
C ALA A 89 5.12 23.53 -48.87
N LEU A 90 4.23 22.58 -49.21
CA LEU A 90 3.54 21.78 -48.19
C LEU A 90 4.51 20.70 -47.67
N VAL A 91 5.45 21.11 -46.81
CA VAL A 91 6.22 20.17 -45.99
C VAL A 91 5.22 19.53 -45.04
N LEU A 92 4.76 18.34 -45.42
CA LEU A 92 3.97 17.49 -44.55
C LEU A 92 4.92 16.95 -43.47
N SER A 93 5.24 17.79 -42.49
CA SER A 93 5.85 17.37 -41.24
C SER A 93 4.84 16.48 -40.54
N ALA A 94 4.87 15.19 -40.89
CA ALA A 94 4.34 14.14 -40.07
C ALA A 94 5.07 14.27 -38.72
N ALA A 95 4.39 14.91 -37.77
CA ALA A 95 4.77 14.85 -36.37
C ALA A 95 4.60 13.39 -35.97
N LEU A 96 5.67 12.61 -36.18
CA LEU A 96 5.91 11.40 -35.44
C LEU A 96 5.83 11.81 -33.97
N CYS A 97 4.67 11.56 -33.36
CA CYS A 97 4.60 11.41 -31.92
C CYS A 97 5.53 10.24 -31.60
N ALA A 98 6.79 10.56 -31.31
CA ALA A 98 7.76 9.62 -30.79
C ALA A 98 7.09 8.99 -29.56
N GLN A 99 6.73 7.72 -29.68
CA GLN A 99 6.18 7.00 -28.55
C GLN A 99 7.27 6.98 -27.47
N ALA A 100 6.86 7.27 -26.24
CA ALA A 100 7.79 7.26 -25.11
C ALA A 100 8.49 5.89 -25.05
N GLN A 101 9.80 5.92 -24.87
CA GLN A 101 10.63 4.71 -24.90
C GLN A 101 10.50 3.99 -23.56
N GLU A 102 9.64 2.98 -23.54
CA GLU A 102 9.34 2.20 -22.35
C GLU A 102 10.50 1.24 -22.04
N VAL A 103 11.18 1.46 -20.93
CA VAL A 103 12.21 0.55 -20.40
C VAL A 103 11.59 -0.31 -19.30
N SER A 104 11.52 -1.62 -19.53
CA SER A 104 11.06 -2.58 -18.53
C SER A 104 12.24 -3.40 -18.02
N ILE A 105 12.14 -3.85 -16.76
CA ILE A 105 13.12 -4.74 -16.14
C ILE A 105 12.36 -5.91 -15.53
N THR A 106 12.71 -7.14 -15.94
CA THR A 106 12.03 -8.36 -15.48
C THR A 106 13.06 -9.39 -15.00
N PRO A 107 12.77 -10.18 -13.94
CA PRO A 107 13.69 -11.24 -13.53
C PRO A 107 13.80 -12.33 -14.60
N ALA A 108 15.03 -12.71 -14.98
CA ALA A 108 15.26 -13.62 -16.10
C ALA A 108 14.77 -15.06 -15.85
N ASN A 109 14.64 -15.47 -14.57
CA ASN A 109 14.04 -16.74 -14.17
C ASN A 109 12.50 -16.69 -13.99
N GLY A 110 11.85 -15.57 -14.35
CA GLY A 110 10.41 -15.35 -14.22
C GLY A 110 9.92 -15.06 -12.80
N THR A 111 10.50 -15.67 -11.76
CA THR A 111 10.05 -15.52 -10.36
C THR A 111 10.77 -14.42 -9.59
N GLY A 112 12.03 -14.13 -9.94
CA GLY A 112 12.92 -13.24 -9.20
C GLY A 112 13.35 -13.76 -7.83
N VAL A 113 13.09 -15.03 -7.51
CA VAL A 113 13.54 -15.69 -6.28
C VAL A 113 14.76 -16.57 -6.57
N TYR A 114 15.78 -16.50 -5.72
CA TYR A 114 17.07 -17.15 -5.87
C TYR A 114 17.58 -17.74 -4.54
N PRO A 115 18.39 -18.81 -4.54
CA PRO A 115 19.28 -19.15 -3.43
C PRO A 115 20.28 -18.02 -3.15
N ALA A 116 20.66 -17.84 -1.88
CA ALA A 116 21.77 -16.94 -1.52
C ALA A 116 23.10 -17.49 -2.04
N GLY A 117 23.89 -16.64 -2.71
CA GLY A 117 25.12 -17.00 -3.44
C GLY A 117 24.93 -17.14 -4.95
N ASP A 118 23.70 -17.33 -5.43
CA ASP A 118 23.41 -17.44 -6.86
C ASP A 118 23.47 -16.07 -7.57
N THR A 119 23.62 -16.11 -8.88
CA THR A 119 23.58 -14.90 -9.72
C THR A 119 22.14 -14.60 -10.12
N ALA A 120 21.58 -13.54 -9.55
CA ALA A 120 20.35 -12.95 -10.07
C ALA A 120 20.62 -12.28 -11.42
N ALA A 121 19.70 -12.47 -12.35
CA ALA A 121 19.72 -11.87 -13.67
C ALA A 121 18.40 -11.15 -13.94
N TRP A 122 18.50 -9.98 -14.58
CA TRP A 122 17.34 -9.22 -15.05
C TRP A 122 17.48 -8.96 -16.56
N ASN A 123 16.39 -9.21 -17.28
CA ASN A 123 16.22 -8.72 -18.64
C ASN A 123 15.87 -7.24 -18.56
N ILE A 124 16.65 -6.39 -19.23
CA ILE A 124 16.36 -4.98 -19.46
C ILE A 124 15.93 -4.83 -20.91
N ASP A 125 14.65 -4.56 -21.12
CA ASP A 125 14.03 -4.50 -22.44
C ASP A 125 13.57 -3.07 -22.74
N VAL A 126 13.96 -2.56 -23.90
CA VAL A 126 13.60 -1.23 -24.40
C VAL A 126 12.63 -1.37 -25.55
N LYS A 127 11.45 -0.78 -25.39
CA LYS A 127 10.40 -0.75 -26.42
C LYS A 127 10.70 0.36 -27.44
N GLY A 128 11.07 -0.04 -28.65
CA GLY A 128 11.43 0.87 -29.74
C GLY A 128 12.94 0.92 -29.98
N ASP A 129 13.43 2.04 -30.52
CA ASP A 129 14.86 2.22 -30.80
C ASP A 129 15.61 2.75 -29.56
N PRO A 130 16.51 1.97 -28.94
CA PRO A 130 17.26 2.40 -27.76
C PRO A 130 18.25 3.54 -28.05
N SER A 131 18.51 3.92 -29.31
CA SER A 131 19.39 5.05 -29.65
C SER A 131 18.94 6.39 -29.08
N GLY A 132 17.63 6.53 -28.80
CA GLY A 132 17.04 7.70 -28.16
C GLY A 132 17.29 7.79 -26.64
N LEU A 133 17.79 6.72 -26.01
CA LEU A 133 18.08 6.70 -24.58
C LEU A 133 19.48 7.26 -24.31
N SER A 134 19.57 8.19 -23.35
CA SER A 134 20.83 8.78 -22.93
C SER A 134 20.99 8.78 -21.41
N ASN A 135 22.23 8.95 -20.94
CA ASN A 135 22.58 9.07 -19.51
C ASN A 135 22.15 7.87 -18.66
N LEU A 136 22.06 6.67 -19.26
CA LEU A 136 21.67 5.44 -18.57
C LEU A 136 22.62 5.11 -17.42
N ARG A 137 22.09 5.12 -16.20
CA ARG A 137 22.81 4.80 -14.96
C ARG A 137 22.07 3.71 -14.23
N TYR A 138 22.82 2.84 -13.56
CA TYR A 138 22.27 1.84 -12.66
C TYR A 138 22.73 2.06 -11.23
N GLU A 139 21.89 1.68 -10.27
CA GLU A 139 22.20 1.52 -8.85
C GLU A 139 21.71 0.15 -8.37
N ILE A 140 22.47 -0.49 -7.47
CA ILE A 140 22.07 -1.71 -6.77
C ILE A 140 21.92 -1.37 -5.29
N LYS A 141 20.73 -1.63 -4.74
CA LYS A 141 20.35 -1.31 -3.36
C LYS A 141 19.96 -2.61 -2.62
N PRO A 142 20.88 -3.23 -1.87
CA PRO A 142 20.55 -4.35 -0.98
C PRO A 142 19.53 -3.89 0.05
N GLY A 143 18.48 -4.70 0.25
CA GLY A 143 17.37 -4.34 1.13
C GLY A 143 16.63 -3.05 0.74
N ALA A 144 16.80 -2.55 -0.49
CA ALA A 144 16.29 -1.25 -0.99
C ALA A 144 16.84 0.03 -0.31
N LEU A 145 17.68 -0.08 0.73
CA LEU A 145 18.07 1.05 1.61
C LEU A 145 19.26 1.87 1.11
N HIS A 146 20.40 1.24 0.80
CA HIS A 146 21.66 1.93 0.48
C HIS A 146 22.26 1.46 -0.83
N VAL A 147 22.80 2.38 -1.63
CA VAL A 147 23.50 2.06 -2.88
C VAL A 147 24.81 1.34 -2.56
N SER A 148 24.91 0.05 -2.91
CA SER A 148 26.13 -0.75 -2.76
C SER A 148 27.03 -0.70 -3.99
N LYS A 149 26.44 -0.46 -5.17
CA LYS A 149 27.13 -0.37 -6.45
C LYS A 149 26.34 0.51 -7.40
N SER A 150 27.04 1.33 -8.18
CA SER A 150 26.42 2.12 -9.25
C SER A 150 27.37 2.24 -10.45
N GLY A 151 26.84 2.66 -11.60
CA GLY A 151 27.63 2.85 -12.80
C GLY A 151 26.82 3.34 -13.99
N VAL A 152 27.48 3.40 -15.15
CA VAL A 152 26.82 3.63 -16.45
C VAL A 152 26.33 2.29 -16.99
N LEU A 153 25.05 2.21 -17.34
CA LEU A 153 24.49 1.04 -18.04
C LEU A 153 24.75 1.22 -19.54
N LYS A 154 25.39 0.22 -20.15
CA LYS A 154 25.55 0.14 -21.61
C LYS A 154 24.57 -0.88 -22.15
N LEU A 155 23.68 -0.45 -23.04
CA LEU A 155 22.79 -1.35 -23.76
C LEU A 155 23.53 -2.01 -24.92
N ALA A 156 23.30 -3.31 -25.11
CA ALA A 156 23.79 -4.11 -26.24
C ALA A 156 22.78 -4.16 -27.41
N GLY A 157 21.76 -3.30 -27.39
CA GLY A 157 20.62 -3.30 -28.30
C GLY A 157 19.33 -2.98 -27.54
N ALA A 158 18.18 -3.40 -28.09
CA ALA A 158 16.88 -3.25 -27.42
C ALA A 158 16.70 -4.20 -26.22
N HIS A 159 17.58 -5.20 -26.05
CA HIS A 159 17.60 -6.13 -24.93
C HIS A 159 19.00 -6.17 -24.32
N THR A 160 19.12 -6.26 -23.00
CA THR A 160 20.38 -6.43 -22.29
C THR A 160 20.15 -7.16 -20.97
N VAL A 161 20.99 -8.14 -20.63
CA VAL A 161 20.93 -8.81 -19.33
C VAL A 161 21.85 -8.09 -18.34
N PHE A 162 21.32 -7.70 -17.18
CA PHE A 162 22.09 -7.22 -16.04
C PHE A 162 22.16 -8.30 -14.97
N THR A 163 23.29 -8.44 -14.28
CA THR A 163 23.47 -9.45 -13.22
C THR A 163 24.03 -8.89 -11.92
N ALA A 164 23.61 -9.47 -10.80
CA ALA A 164 24.17 -9.22 -9.47
C ALA A 164 24.08 -10.48 -8.59
N VAL A 165 24.93 -10.55 -7.56
CA VAL A 165 24.95 -11.64 -6.58
C VAL A 165 24.71 -11.05 -5.19
N ARG A 166 23.99 -11.78 -4.35
CA ARG A 166 23.88 -11.53 -2.91
C ARG A 166 24.13 -12.85 -2.16
N ASN A 167 25.07 -12.83 -1.21
CA ASN A 167 25.54 -14.04 -0.52
C ASN A 167 24.73 -14.38 0.76
N ASP A 168 23.83 -13.48 1.17
CA ASP A 168 23.07 -13.54 2.41
C ASP A 168 21.55 -13.35 2.16
N PRO A 169 20.66 -13.87 3.03
CA PRO A 169 19.21 -13.72 2.87
C PRO A 169 18.77 -12.25 2.79
N GLY A 170 17.87 -11.90 1.88
CA GLY A 170 17.36 -10.53 1.71
C GLY A 170 17.02 -10.20 0.26
N SER A 171 16.87 -8.91 -0.07
CA SER A 171 16.56 -8.47 -1.44
C SER A 171 17.69 -7.64 -2.08
N LEU A 172 17.68 -7.57 -3.40
CA LEU A 172 18.36 -6.53 -4.19
C LEU A 172 17.31 -5.77 -5.01
N LEU A 173 17.37 -4.44 -4.95
CA LEU A 173 16.68 -3.56 -5.90
C LEU A 173 17.70 -3.01 -6.89
N LEU A 174 17.52 -3.31 -8.17
CA LEU A 174 18.16 -2.66 -9.31
C LEU A 174 17.30 -1.46 -9.72
N GLU A 175 17.90 -0.27 -9.69
CA GLU A 175 17.30 0.94 -10.22
C GLU A 175 18.08 1.39 -11.46
N VAL A 176 17.40 1.57 -12.58
CA VAL A 176 17.97 2.15 -13.81
C VAL A 176 17.31 3.49 -14.08
N THR A 177 18.11 4.54 -14.12
CA THR A 177 17.66 5.90 -14.46
C THR A 177 18.24 6.33 -15.80
N GLY A 178 17.48 7.15 -16.54
CA GLY A 178 17.90 7.62 -17.85
C GLY A 178 17.10 8.82 -18.34
N ARG A 179 17.39 9.23 -19.59
CA ARG A 179 16.63 10.24 -20.32
C ARG A 179 16.19 9.71 -21.68
N GLU A 180 14.95 9.96 -22.03
CA GLU A 180 14.40 9.76 -23.38
C GLU A 180 14.83 10.89 -24.33
N ALA A 181 14.59 10.69 -25.63
CA ALA A 181 14.94 11.65 -26.69
C ALA A 181 14.22 13.00 -26.56
N ASP A 182 13.05 13.06 -25.92
CA ASP A 182 12.34 14.31 -25.62
C ASP A 182 12.84 15.03 -24.34
N GLY A 183 13.85 14.46 -23.68
CA GLY A 183 14.50 14.99 -22.48
C GLY A 183 13.86 14.57 -21.16
N LYS A 184 12.71 13.89 -21.15
CA LYS A 184 12.09 13.34 -19.94
C LYS A 184 13.02 12.33 -19.26
N THR A 185 13.04 12.37 -17.94
CA THR A 185 13.73 11.38 -17.10
C THR A 185 12.79 10.24 -16.76
N PHE A 186 13.28 9.01 -16.81
CA PHE A 186 12.58 7.82 -16.34
C PHE A 186 13.40 7.07 -15.29
N THR A 187 12.70 6.24 -14.52
CA THR A 187 13.27 5.24 -13.62
C THR A 187 12.59 3.91 -13.89
N ALA A 188 13.36 2.86 -14.14
CA ALA A 188 12.90 1.48 -14.24
C ALA A 188 13.49 0.65 -13.10
N LEU A 189 12.71 -0.27 -12.54
CA LEU A 189 13.09 -1.05 -11.35
C LEU A 189 13.07 -2.54 -11.67
N GLY A 190 14.08 -3.27 -11.19
CA GLY A 190 14.11 -4.74 -11.15
C GLY A 190 14.40 -5.22 -9.74
N GLY A 191 13.69 -6.23 -9.26
CA GLY A 191 13.89 -6.78 -7.92
C GLY A 191 14.38 -8.23 -7.96
N ALA A 192 15.14 -8.64 -6.95
CA ALA A 192 15.49 -10.04 -6.72
C ALA A 192 15.47 -10.34 -5.21
N LEU A 193 15.08 -11.56 -4.85
CA LEU A 193 14.90 -12.02 -3.49
C LEU A 193 15.72 -13.30 -3.25
N PHE A 194 16.54 -13.30 -2.20
CA PHE A 194 17.54 -14.33 -1.93
C PHE A 194 17.22 -15.05 -0.63
N SER A 195 17.09 -16.39 -0.70
CA SER A 195 16.73 -17.29 0.43
C SER A 195 15.68 -16.69 1.38
N PRO A 196 14.47 -16.38 0.87
CA PRO A 196 13.46 -15.63 1.62
C PRO A 196 13.05 -16.29 2.94
N ASP A 197 13.06 -17.61 3.00
CA ASP A 197 12.80 -18.46 4.18
C ASP A 197 13.73 -18.18 5.37
N LYS A 198 14.88 -17.54 5.13
CA LYS A 198 15.92 -17.27 6.14
C LYS A 198 15.98 -15.81 6.59
N ILE A 199 15.11 -14.95 6.05
CA ILE A 199 15.00 -13.55 6.46
C ILE A 199 14.29 -13.50 7.83
N LYS A 200 14.91 -12.87 8.82
CA LYS A 200 14.39 -12.74 10.19
C LYS A 200 14.11 -11.29 10.56
N PRO A 201 13.26 -11.00 11.57
CA PRO A 201 13.12 -9.67 12.16
C PRO A 201 14.49 -9.05 12.49
N SER A 202 14.60 -7.73 12.29
CA SER A 202 15.83 -6.96 12.54
C SER A 202 16.14 -6.81 14.03
N ALA A 203 15.12 -6.78 14.88
CA ALA A 203 15.24 -6.76 16.33
C ALA A 203 14.20 -7.68 16.99
N PRO A 204 14.46 -8.19 18.21
CA PRO A 204 13.44 -8.87 19.01
C PRO A 204 12.39 -7.87 19.55
N ALA A 205 11.21 -8.38 19.85
CA ALA A 205 10.15 -7.63 20.54
C ALA A 205 10.65 -7.02 21.86
N PRO A 206 10.15 -5.83 22.26
CA PRO A 206 10.39 -5.30 23.60
C PRO A 206 9.97 -6.27 24.71
N ALA A 207 10.71 -6.30 25.82
CA ALA A 207 10.54 -7.31 26.86
C ALA A 207 9.16 -7.30 27.54
N ASP A 208 8.46 -6.15 27.55
CA ASP A 208 7.10 -6.00 28.09
C ASP A 208 6.04 -5.83 26.98
N PHE A 209 6.35 -6.09 25.71
CA PHE A 209 5.43 -5.93 24.57
C PHE A 209 4.07 -6.62 24.78
N ASP A 210 4.08 -7.88 25.23
CA ASP A 210 2.85 -8.65 25.49
C ASP A 210 2.08 -8.10 26.69
N ALA A 211 2.78 -7.64 27.74
CA ALA A 211 2.15 -7.03 28.91
C ALA A 211 1.50 -5.69 28.56
N PHE A 212 2.18 -4.87 27.74
CA PHE A 212 1.66 -3.62 27.19
C PHE A 212 0.39 -3.85 26.37
N TRP A 213 0.44 -4.70 25.34
CA TRP A 213 -0.74 -4.92 24.48
C TRP A 213 -1.90 -5.61 25.21
N LYS A 214 -1.63 -6.51 26.16
CA LYS A 214 -2.66 -7.07 27.05
C LYS A 214 -3.33 -5.99 27.89
N ALA A 215 -2.56 -5.05 28.45
CA ALA A 215 -3.12 -3.92 29.20
C ALA A 215 -3.96 -2.99 28.31
N LYS A 216 -3.55 -2.77 27.06
CA LYS A 216 -4.31 -1.95 26.08
C LYS A 216 -5.61 -2.61 25.61
N LEU A 217 -5.63 -3.92 25.45
CA LEU A 217 -6.87 -4.67 25.18
C LEU A 217 -7.81 -4.66 26.40
N ALA A 218 -7.28 -4.72 27.62
CA ALA A 218 -8.08 -4.55 28.84
C ALA A 218 -8.64 -3.11 28.98
N GLU A 219 -7.84 -2.08 28.66
CA GLU A 219 -8.26 -0.67 28.60
C GLU A 219 -9.41 -0.48 27.59
N LEU A 220 -9.34 -1.14 26.41
CA LEU A 220 -10.42 -1.15 25.42
C LEU A 220 -11.68 -1.91 25.90
N ALA A 221 -11.51 -3.07 26.53
CA ALA A 221 -12.62 -3.90 27.02
C ALA A 221 -13.46 -3.21 28.10
N ALA A 222 -12.87 -2.30 28.87
CA ALA A 222 -13.59 -1.46 29.85
C ALA A 222 -14.45 -0.35 29.21
N VAL A 223 -14.29 -0.06 27.91
CA VAL A 223 -15.11 0.92 27.18
C VAL A 223 -16.33 0.20 26.57
N PRO A 224 -17.58 0.59 26.91
CA PRO A 224 -18.78 0.11 26.23
C PRO A 224 -18.72 0.40 24.73
N MET A 225 -19.13 -0.56 23.90
CA MET A 225 -19.04 -0.44 22.45
C MET A 225 -20.03 0.58 21.86
N ASP A 226 -21.21 0.70 22.47
CA ASP A 226 -22.32 1.61 22.13
C ASP A 226 -22.48 1.86 20.61
N PRO A 227 -22.79 0.82 19.80
CA PRO A 227 -22.85 0.94 18.35
C PRO A 227 -23.98 1.86 17.91
N VAL A 228 -23.64 2.97 17.25
CA VAL A 228 -24.60 3.85 16.57
C VAL A 228 -24.65 3.44 15.10
N ILE A 229 -25.83 3.07 14.61
CA ILE A 229 -26.06 2.61 13.23
C ILE A 229 -27.05 3.56 12.57
N THR A 230 -26.66 4.16 11.45
CA THR A 230 -27.50 5.09 10.67
C THR A 230 -27.81 4.46 9.31
N PRO A 231 -29.02 3.92 9.09
CA PRO A 231 -29.43 3.32 7.82
C PRO A 231 -29.35 4.32 6.67
N GLU A 232 -28.85 3.86 5.52
CA GLU A 232 -28.64 4.67 4.33
C GLU A 232 -28.97 3.84 3.07
N PRO A 233 -29.46 4.42 1.96
CA PRO A 233 -29.73 3.66 0.75
C PRO A 233 -28.46 2.95 0.21
N SER A 234 -28.52 1.64 0.03
CA SER A 234 -27.40 0.85 -0.51
C SER A 234 -27.14 1.17 -1.99
N GLY A 235 -28.19 1.46 -2.76
CA GLY A 235 -28.13 1.58 -4.22
C GLY A 235 -27.97 0.23 -4.94
N VAL A 236 -28.12 -0.89 -4.22
CA VAL A 236 -27.93 -2.25 -4.74
C VAL A 236 -29.09 -3.13 -4.27
N ASP A 237 -29.83 -3.69 -5.21
CA ASP A 237 -30.96 -4.59 -4.93
C ASP A 237 -30.53 -5.78 -4.05
N GLY A 238 -31.30 -6.04 -3.00
CA GLY A 238 -31.05 -7.15 -2.08
C GLY A 238 -29.89 -6.92 -1.09
N VAL A 239 -29.37 -5.70 -0.95
CA VAL A 239 -28.32 -5.34 0.02
C VAL A 239 -28.82 -4.26 0.99
N ASN A 240 -28.66 -4.53 2.29
CA ASN A 240 -28.78 -3.54 3.35
C ASN A 240 -27.48 -2.76 3.52
N TYR A 241 -27.56 -1.49 3.90
CA TYR A 241 -26.41 -0.62 4.11
C TYR A 241 -26.69 0.40 5.23
N ALA A 242 -25.65 0.72 6.02
CA ALA A 242 -25.69 1.77 7.02
C ALA A 242 -24.28 2.35 7.26
N LEU A 243 -24.24 3.57 7.78
CA LEU A 243 -23.03 4.09 8.44
C LEU A 243 -23.01 3.59 9.89
N ILE A 244 -21.82 3.41 10.45
CA ILE A 244 -21.64 2.92 11.81
C ILE A 244 -20.54 3.67 12.56
N THR A 245 -20.82 3.99 13.83
CA THR A 245 -19.85 4.50 14.80
C THR A 245 -19.79 3.55 16.00
N LEU A 246 -18.58 3.15 16.39
CA LEU A 246 -18.31 2.34 17.59
C LEU A 246 -17.41 3.15 18.53
N ARG A 247 -17.66 3.11 19.84
CA ARG A 247 -16.75 3.75 20.82
C ARG A 247 -15.47 2.94 20.98
N ASN A 248 -14.35 3.63 21.04
CA ASN A 248 -13.00 3.08 21.08
C ASN A 248 -12.23 3.65 22.29
N ILE A 249 -10.97 3.28 22.46
CA ILE A 249 -10.11 3.73 23.56
C ILE A 249 -10.11 5.27 23.73
N ARG A 250 -10.05 5.74 24.99
CA ARG A 250 -9.85 7.15 25.37
C ARG A 250 -10.79 8.16 24.68
N GLY A 251 -12.03 7.77 24.42
CA GLY A 251 -13.06 8.66 23.84
C GLY A 251 -12.96 8.86 22.32
N THR A 252 -12.07 8.11 21.66
CA THR A 252 -12.04 8.00 20.20
C THR A 252 -13.11 7.05 19.68
N HIS A 253 -13.34 7.01 18.37
CA HIS A 253 -14.30 6.12 17.72
C HIS A 253 -13.68 5.32 16.57
N VAL A 254 -14.33 4.22 16.22
CA VAL A 254 -14.20 3.56 14.91
C VAL A 254 -15.40 3.99 14.09
N GLN A 255 -15.14 4.53 12.90
CA GLN A 255 -16.15 5.03 11.97
C GLN A 255 -16.13 4.16 10.72
N GLY A 256 -17.29 3.79 10.17
CA GLY A 256 -17.32 2.90 9.01
C GLY A 256 -18.64 2.81 8.28
N GLN A 257 -18.65 1.90 7.32
CA GLN A 257 -19.78 1.45 6.53
C GLN A 257 -20.04 -0.02 6.85
N ILE A 258 -21.29 -0.38 7.07
CA ILE A 258 -21.71 -1.76 7.23
C ILE A 258 -22.73 -2.13 6.16
N ALA A 259 -22.53 -3.29 5.52
CA ALA A 259 -23.40 -3.80 4.47
C ALA A 259 -23.60 -5.32 4.63
N TRP A 260 -24.80 -5.81 4.34
CA TRP A 260 -25.13 -7.24 4.42
C TRP A 260 -26.29 -7.60 3.49
N PRO A 261 -26.48 -8.88 3.11
CA PRO A 261 -27.62 -9.29 2.32
C PRO A 261 -28.96 -8.99 3.02
N ALA A 262 -29.97 -8.61 2.25
CA ALA A 262 -31.33 -8.40 2.74
C ALA A 262 -32.15 -9.70 2.90
N LYS A 263 -31.58 -10.85 2.54
CA LYS A 263 -32.18 -12.18 2.68
C LYS A 263 -31.18 -13.15 3.30
N GLY A 264 -31.67 -14.03 4.16
CA GLY A 264 -30.87 -14.93 4.98
C GLY A 264 -30.71 -14.42 6.41
N ASP A 265 -30.47 -15.34 7.34
CA ASP A 265 -30.48 -15.03 8.78
C ASP A 265 -29.06 -14.89 9.36
N ARG A 266 -28.06 -15.52 8.73
CA ARG A 266 -26.67 -15.55 9.19
C ARG A 266 -25.69 -15.56 8.03
N PHE A 267 -24.60 -14.81 8.15
CA PHE A 267 -23.63 -14.58 7.08
C PHE A 267 -22.19 -14.74 7.56
N PRO A 268 -21.26 -15.21 6.71
CA PRO A 268 -19.84 -15.08 6.98
C PRO A 268 -19.47 -13.59 7.00
N ALA A 269 -18.55 -13.19 7.90
CA ALA A 269 -18.16 -11.80 8.09
C ALA A 269 -16.86 -11.45 7.35
N LEU A 270 -16.81 -10.22 6.81
CA LEU A 270 -15.64 -9.65 6.13
C LEU A 270 -15.30 -8.28 6.73
N LEU A 271 -14.12 -8.16 7.30
CA LEU A 271 -13.58 -6.90 7.81
C LEU A 271 -12.58 -6.32 6.80
N ILE A 272 -12.80 -5.06 6.39
CA ILE A 272 -11.99 -4.35 5.40
C ILE A 272 -11.33 -3.12 6.06
N PRO A 273 -10.14 -3.27 6.65
CA PRO A 273 -9.28 -2.15 7.02
C PRO A 273 -8.71 -1.41 5.79
N GLN A 274 -8.49 -0.11 5.96
CA GLN A 274 -8.22 0.83 4.87
C GLN A 274 -6.75 1.28 4.78
N TRP A 275 -6.29 1.57 3.55
CA TRP A 275 -4.89 1.91 3.25
C TRP A 275 -4.48 3.30 3.75
N ALA A 276 -3.20 3.64 3.59
CA ALA A 276 -2.64 4.89 4.08
C ALA A 276 -3.20 6.08 3.29
N GLY A 277 -3.77 7.06 4.00
CA GLY A 277 -4.35 8.27 3.42
C GLY A 277 -5.46 8.82 4.31
N VAL A 278 -6.09 9.92 3.90
CA VAL A 278 -7.28 10.50 4.55
C VAL A 278 -8.28 10.77 3.42
N TYR A 279 -9.39 10.02 3.38
CA TYR A 279 -10.32 10.02 2.25
C TYR A 279 -11.70 9.48 2.65
N SER A 280 -12.75 9.83 1.89
CA SER A 280 -14.08 9.20 2.01
C SER A 280 -14.00 7.74 1.59
N LEU A 281 -14.60 6.84 2.38
CA LEU A 281 -14.75 5.45 1.95
C LEU A 281 -15.70 5.36 0.75
N ASP A 282 -15.36 4.55 -0.26
CA ASP A 282 -16.30 4.23 -1.33
C ASP A 282 -17.33 3.22 -0.82
N LYS A 283 -18.61 3.48 -1.09
CA LYS A 283 -19.73 2.60 -0.76
C LYS A 283 -19.59 1.23 -1.46
N ALA A 284 -19.06 1.21 -2.68
CA ALA A 284 -18.90 0.01 -3.50
C ALA A 284 -18.13 -1.10 -2.76
N TRP A 285 -17.06 -0.75 -2.06
CA TRP A 285 -16.21 -1.71 -1.33
C TRP A 285 -16.98 -2.49 -0.25
N ALA A 286 -18.05 -1.92 0.31
CA ALA A 286 -18.94 -2.61 1.23
C ALA A 286 -20.10 -3.32 0.50
N VAL A 287 -20.83 -2.63 -0.38
CA VAL A 287 -22.07 -3.17 -0.96
C VAL A 287 -21.83 -4.28 -1.98
N ASP A 288 -20.72 -4.27 -2.72
CA ASP A 288 -20.40 -5.34 -3.67
C ASP A 288 -20.05 -6.66 -2.95
N ARG A 289 -19.35 -6.57 -1.83
CA ARG A 289 -19.08 -7.71 -0.94
C ARG A 289 -20.34 -8.21 -0.25
N ALA A 290 -21.22 -7.31 0.18
CA ALA A 290 -22.53 -7.70 0.70
C ALA A 290 -23.40 -8.39 -0.36
N LYS A 291 -23.40 -7.90 -1.61
CA LYS A 291 -24.07 -8.56 -2.76
C LYS A 291 -23.51 -9.96 -3.03
N GLN A 292 -22.22 -10.18 -2.75
CA GLN A 292 -21.59 -11.50 -2.82
C GLN A 292 -21.96 -12.43 -1.65
N GLY A 293 -22.70 -11.98 -0.62
CA GLY A 293 -23.16 -12.81 0.50
C GLY A 293 -22.45 -12.57 1.85
N TRP A 294 -21.64 -11.52 1.98
CA TRP A 294 -20.88 -11.23 3.20
C TRP A 294 -21.61 -10.25 4.14
N LEU A 295 -21.43 -10.41 5.45
CA LEU A 295 -21.65 -9.36 6.44
C LEU A 295 -20.36 -8.53 6.54
N VAL A 296 -20.39 -7.30 6.01
CA VAL A 296 -19.18 -6.50 5.76
C VAL A 296 -19.09 -5.33 6.74
N LEU A 297 -17.91 -5.12 7.32
CA LEU A 297 -17.53 -3.84 7.95
C LEU A 297 -16.31 -3.26 7.23
N ASN A 298 -16.52 -2.16 6.53
CA ASN A 298 -15.48 -1.36 5.89
C ASN A 298 -15.25 -0.11 6.74
N PHE A 299 -14.07 0.08 7.33
CA PHE A 299 -13.88 1.11 8.38
C PHE A 299 -12.71 2.05 8.10
N GLN A 300 -12.86 3.30 8.56
CA GLN A 300 -11.83 4.34 8.48
C GLN A 300 -10.65 3.99 9.39
N ALA A 301 -9.43 4.19 8.89
CA ALA A 301 -8.23 4.19 9.73
C ALA A 301 -8.23 5.33 10.77
N HIS A 302 -9.09 6.35 10.57
CA HIS A 302 -9.18 7.57 11.38
C HIS A 302 -10.51 7.67 12.12
N ASP A 303 -10.49 8.36 13.26
CA ASP A 303 -11.69 8.82 13.95
C ASP A 303 -12.27 10.07 13.26
N ILE A 304 -12.83 9.87 12.07
CA ILE A 304 -13.47 10.87 11.22
C ILE A 304 -14.69 10.24 10.52
N PRO A 305 -15.69 11.01 10.07
CA PRO A 305 -16.84 10.48 9.33
C PRO A 305 -16.43 9.53 8.20
N ALA A 306 -17.13 8.39 8.08
CA ALA A 306 -16.80 7.37 7.10
C ALA A 306 -16.96 7.86 5.65
N VAL A 307 -17.94 8.72 5.39
CA VAL A 307 -18.24 9.29 4.08
C VAL A 307 -18.44 10.81 4.16
N GLY A 308 -18.10 11.52 3.09
CA GLY A 308 -18.21 12.98 3.03
C GLY A 308 -17.61 13.60 1.75
N PRO A 309 -17.68 14.93 1.59
CA PRO A 309 -17.10 15.61 0.43
C PRO A 309 -15.57 15.54 0.46
N LYS A 310 -14.93 15.40 -0.71
CA LYS A 310 -13.45 15.27 -0.82
C LYS A 310 -12.70 16.40 -0.10
N SER A 311 -13.17 17.64 -0.18
CA SER A 311 -12.55 18.81 0.45
C SER A 311 -12.38 18.66 1.97
N PHE A 312 -13.34 18.05 2.66
CA PHE A 312 -13.23 17.79 4.10
C PHE A 312 -12.02 16.90 4.44
N TYR A 313 -11.79 15.87 3.63
CA TYR A 313 -10.65 14.97 3.82
C TYR A 313 -9.32 15.61 3.38
N ASP A 314 -9.34 16.43 2.32
CA ASP A 314 -8.18 17.21 1.88
C ASP A 314 -7.72 18.20 2.96
N ASP A 315 -8.67 18.93 3.58
CA ASP A 315 -8.41 19.86 4.68
C ASP A 315 -7.85 19.14 5.92
N LEU A 316 -8.42 17.97 6.26
CA LEU A 316 -7.90 17.13 7.34
C LEU A 316 -6.47 16.64 7.07
N PHE A 317 -6.20 16.18 5.84
CA PHE A 317 -4.86 15.71 5.41
C PHE A 317 -3.82 16.84 5.43
N ALA A 318 -4.21 18.05 5.04
CA ALA A 318 -3.34 19.22 5.06
C ALA A 318 -3.13 19.79 6.49
N GLY A 319 -4.11 19.61 7.38
CA GLY A 319 -4.13 20.11 8.75
C GLY A 319 -3.91 19.02 9.81
N PRO A 320 -4.92 18.66 10.63
CA PRO A 320 -4.75 17.87 11.85
C PRO A 320 -4.28 16.42 11.64
N LEU A 321 -4.44 15.85 10.44
CA LEU A 321 -3.97 14.50 10.09
C LEU A 321 -2.72 14.54 9.18
N LYS A 322 -2.09 15.71 9.01
CA LYS A 322 -0.83 15.83 8.28
C LYS A 322 0.26 14.99 8.95
N ASN A 323 0.85 14.07 8.18
CA ASN A 323 1.83 13.10 8.66
C ASN A 323 1.33 12.35 9.91
N TYR A 324 0.05 11.92 9.93
CA TYR A 324 -0.60 11.32 11.10
C TYR A 324 0.20 10.17 11.73
N TRP A 325 0.91 9.40 10.90
CA TRP A 325 1.79 8.30 11.31
C TRP A 325 2.96 8.73 12.21
N ALA A 326 3.29 10.02 12.24
CA ALA A 326 4.33 10.61 13.08
C ALA A 326 3.77 11.34 14.32
N ILE A 327 2.45 11.35 14.54
CA ILE A 327 1.80 11.95 15.72
C ILE A 327 2.00 11.02 16.94
N GLY A 328 2.54 11.57 18.03
CA GLY A 328 2.80 10.82 19.27
C GLY A 328 3.94 9.79 19.17
N ASN A 329 4.67 9.71 18.05
CA ASN A 329 5.59 8.62 17.74
C ASN A 329 6.91 8.58 18.57
N GLN A 330 7.02 9.36 19.65
CA GLN A 330 8.10 9.26 20.65
C GLN A 330 7.71 8.45 21.89
N ASP A 331 6.45 8.01 21.98
CA ASP A 331 5.92 7.30 23.14
C ASP A 331 4.89 6.27 22.70
N ARG A 332 5.09 5.02 23.13
CA ARG A 332 4.19 3.89 22.88
C ARG A 332 2.76 4.16 23.34
N ASP A 333 2.57 4.97 24.38
CA ASP A 333 1.26 5.30 24.96
C ASP A 333 0.54 6.46 24.26
N THR A 334 1.21 7.24 23.40
CA THR A 334 0.64 8.44 22.73
C THR A 334 0.58 8.35 21.20
N SER A 335 1.27 7.37 20.61
CA SER A 335 1.25 7.10 19.17
C SER A 335 -0.17 7.07 18.58
N TYR A 336 -0.35 7.74 17.44
CA TYR A 336 -1.54 7.66 16.59
C TYR A 336 -2.03 6.22 16.37
N PHE A 337 -1.09 5.29 16.21
CA PHE A 337 -1.39 3.91 15.87
C PHE A 337 -2.07 3.15 17.01
N LEU A 338 -1.94 3.58 18.28
CA LEU A 338 -2.57 2.91 19.44
C LEU A 338 -4.08 2.74 19.24
N ARG A 339 -4.78 3.85 18.96
CA ARG A 339 -6.24 3.84 18.76
C ARG A 339 -6.64 3.11 17.47
N MET A 340 -5.80 3.14 16.44
CA MET A 340 -6.07 2.46 15.16
C MET A 340 -5.99 0.94 15.35
N TYR A 341 -4.97 0.48 16.06
CA TYR A 341 -4.74 -0.94 16.35
C TYR A 341 -5.86 -1.53 17.22
N LEU A 342 -6.26 -0.80 18.25
CA LEU A 342 -7.40 -1.16 19.08
C LEU A 342 -8.75 -1.00 18.35
N GLY A 343 -8.83 -0.08 17.39
CA GLY A 343 -9.96 0.06 16.48
C GLY A 343 -10.16 -1.18 15.59
N CYS A 344 -9.07 -1.81 15.14
CA CYS A 344 -9.12 -3.07 14.41
C CYS A 344 -9.73 -4.21 15.25
N TYR A 345 -9.29 -4.35 16.51
CA TYR A 345 -9.91 -5.27 17.47
C TYR A 345 -11.40 -4.93 17.64
N ARG A 346 -11.74 -3.65 17.89
CA ARG A 346 -13.13 -3.21 18.13
C ARG A 346 -14.05 -3.51 16.95
N ALA A 347 -13.58 -3.35 15.71
CA ALA A 347 -14.33 -3.60 14.50
C ALA A 347 -14.59 -5.12 14.29
N ALA A 348 -13.57 -5.96 14.48
CA ALA A 348 -13.71 -7.42 14.49
C ALA A 348 -14.65 -7.90 15.60
N ASP A 349 -14.55 -7.28 16.77
CA ASP A 349 -15.36 -7.61 17.94
C ASP A 349 -16.83 -7.29 17.74
N TYR A 350 -17.16 -6.14 17.15
CA TYR A 350 -18.53 -5.81 16.76
C TYR A 350 -19.12 -6.83 15.77
N LEU A 351 -18.39 -7.16 14.70
CA LEU A 351 -18.86 -8.11 13.68
C LEU A 351 -19.23 -9.46 14.31
N THR A 352 -18.38 -10.02 15.17
CA THR A 352 -18.60 -11.35 15.77
C THR A 352 -19.52 -11.37 16.99
N HIS A 353 -20.15 -10.24 17.32
CA HIS A 353 -21.24 -10.14 18.29
C HIS A 353 -22.59 -9.78 17.65
N ARG A 354 -22.64 -9.55 16.33
CA ARG A 354 -23.93 -9.41 15.62
C ARG A 354 -24.67 -10.76 15.55
N ALA A 355 -25.99 -10.69 15.71
CA ALA A 355 -26.86 -11.88 15.65
C ALA A 355 -26.88 -12.54 14.26
N ASP A 356 -26.64 -11.77 13.20
CA ASP A 356 -26.58 -12.22 11.80
C ASP A 356 -25.17 -12.62 11.33
N TRP A 357 -24.22 -12.81 12.26
CA TRP A 357 -22.96 -13.50 11.98
C TRP A 357 -23.15 -15.02 12.04
N ASP A 358 -22.52 -15.79 11.14
CA ASP A 358 -22.58 -17.26 11.09
C ASP A 358 -22.01 -17.97 12.33
N GLY A 359 -21.27 -17.25 13.19
CA GLY A 359 -20.67 -17.79 14.41
C GLY A 359 -19.29 -18.44 14.20
N ARG A 360 -18.74 -18.39 12.98
CA ARG A 360 -17.51 -19.14 12.62
C ARG A 360 -16.56 -18.42 11.67
N THR A 361 -17.08 -17.69 10.69
CA THR A 361 -16.30 -17.14 9.57
C THR A 361 -16.11 -15.64 9.74
N LEU A 362 -14.90 -15.21 10.06
CA LEU A 362 -14.45 -13.82 10.01
C LEU A 362 -13.18 -13.75 9.15
N VAL A 363 -13.27 -13.14 7.98
CA VAL A 363 -12.11 -12.85 7.13
C VAL A 363 -11.71 -11.39 7.34
N VAL A 364 -10.41 -11.12 7.40
CA VAL A 364 -9.88 -9.76 7.38
C VAL A 364 -9.04 -9.59 6.11
N MET A 365 -9.27 -8.52 5.35
CA MET A 365 -8.49 -8.25 4.12
C MET A 365 -8.16 -6.77 3.92
N GLY A 366 -6.97 -6.47 3.45
CA GLY A 366 -6.56 -5.10 3.15
C GLY A 366 -5.19 -5.00 2.50
N ALA A 367 -4.90 -3.82 1.93
CA ALA A 367 -3.64 -3.53 1.23
C ALA A 367 -2.85 -2.41 1.94
N SER A 368 -1.51 -2.43 1.89
CA SER A 368 -0.65 -1.39 2.50
C SER A 368 -0.91 -1.27 4.02
N GLN A 369 -1.30 -0.10 4.54
CA GLN A 369 -1.79 0.05 5.91
C GLN A 369 -3.01 -0.85 6.23
N GLY A 370 -3.83 -1.20 5.24
CA GLY A 370 -4.88 -2.22 5.38
C GLY A 370 -4.29 -3.62 5.59
N GLY A 371 -3.16 -3.95 4.97
CA GLY A 371 -2.42 -5.20 5.17
C GLY A 371 -1.79 -5.27 6.57
N LEU A 372 -1.18 -4.16 7.01
CA LEU A 372 -0.72 -3.94 8.39
C LEU A 372 -1.83 -4.26 9.41
N GLN A 373 -3.00 -3.63 9.25
CA GLN A 373 -4.17 -3.83 10.10
C GLN A 373 -4.72 -5.27 10.00
N THR A 374 -4.61 -5.91 8.84
CA THR A 374 -5.05 -7.29 8.61
C THR A 374 -4.21 -8.29 9.40
N LEU A 375 -2.87 -8.22 9.28
CA LEU A 375 -1.94 -9.08 10.03
C LEU A 375 -2.04 -8.83 11.54
N LEU A 376 -2.16 -7.57 11.94
CA LEU A 376 -2.45 -7.19 13.33
C LEU A 376 -3.74 -7.85 13.84
N THR A 377 -4.86 -7.70 13.13
CA THR A 377 -6.16 -8.22 13.58
C THR A 377 -6.11 -9.73 13.74
N ALA A 378 -5.48 -10.43 12.80
CA ALA A 378 -5.26 -11.88 12.87
C ALA A 378 -4.38 -12.33 14.06
N ALA A 379 -3.53 -11.44 14.58
CA ALA A 379 -2.68 -11.69 15.73
C ALA A 379 -3.36 -11.39 17.08
N ILE A 380 -4.26 -10.41 17.13
CA ILE A 380 -4.89 -9.93 18.37
C ILE A 380 -6.36 -10.35 18.55
N TYR A 381 -7.03 -10.84 17.51
CA TYR A 381 -8.45 -11.24 17.56
C TYR A 381 -8.63 -12.74 17.25
N PRO A 382 -8.79 -13.62 18.27
CA PRO A 382 -8.74 -15.08 18.10
C PRO A 382 -9.82 -15.71 17.19
N LYS A 383 -10.91 -15.00 16.87
CA LYS A 383 -11.98 -15.51 16.00
C LYS A 383 -11.72 -15.29 14.50
N VAL A 384 -10.60 -14.66 14.09
CA VAL A 384 -10.27 -14.50 12.66
C VAL A 384 -10.04 -15.87 12.04
N THR A 385 -10.78 -16.17 10.97
CA THR A 385 -10.74 -17.43 10.22
C THR A 385 -9.67 -17.43 9.13
N ALA A 386 -9.41 -16.28 8.51
CA ALA A 386 -8.32 -16.09 7.55
C ALA A 386 -7.93 -14.61 7.42
N ALA A 387 -6.66 -14.35 7.07
CA ALA A 387 -6.13 -13.01 6.82
C ALA A 387 -5.54 -12.91 5.41
N LEU A 388 -5.97 -11.91 4.63
CA LEU A 388 -5.55 -11.68 3.25
C LEU A 388 -4.90 -10.30 3.14
N ALA A 389 -3.56 -10.24 3.19
CA ALA A 389 -2.80 -8.99 3.24
C ALA A 389 -1.99 -8.75 1.94
N LEU A 390 -2.23 -7.62 1.28
CA LEU A 390 -1.49 -7.20 0.08
C LEU A 390 -0.52 -6.07 0.41
N VAL A 391 0.72 -6.15 -0.09
CA VAL A 391 1.80 -5.17 0.11
C VAL A 391 1.88 -4.63 1.56
N PRO A 392 1.89 -5.51 2.59
CA PRO A 392 1.57 -5.12 3.96
C PRO A 392 2.60 -4.19 4.58
N ALA A 393 2.13 -3.02 4.96
CA ALA A 393 2.92 -2.01 5.65
C ALA A 393 3.24 -2.42 7.11
N GLY A 394 4.07 -1.64 7.80
CA GLY A 394 4.37 -1.77 9.23
C GLY A 394 5.30 -2.92 9.60
N CYS A 395 5.81 -3.66 8.61
CA CYS A 395 6.75 -4.75 8.82
C CYS A 395 8.16 -4.21 9.10
N ASP A 396 8.81 -4.75 10.14
CA ASP A 396 10.25 -4.65 10.41
C ASP A 396 10.75 -3.21 10.54
N GLN A 397 10.10 -2.39 11.38
CA GLN A 397 10.36 -0.95 11.57
C GLN A 397 11.79 -0.63 12.03
N THR A 398 12.51 -1.59 12.63
CA THR A 398 13.94 -1.50 12.97
C THR A 398 14.88 -1.94 11.82
N GLY A 399 14.33 -2.22 10.64
CA GLY A 399 15.04 -2.70 9.45
C GLY A 399 16.37 -2.00 9.10
N PRO A 400 16.52 -0.67 9.27
CA PRO A 400 17.78 0.01 8.98
C PRO A 400 18.96 -0.47 9.84
N GLU A 401 18.70 -0.97 11.06
CA GLU A 401 19.73 -1.59 11.92
C GLU A 401 20.23 -2.92 11.34
N ALA A 402 19.42 -3.59 10.52
CA ALA A 402 19.77 -4.78 9.74
C ALA A 402 20.15 -4.46 8.27
N GLY A 403 20.37 -3.18 7.94
CA GLY A 403 20.81 -2.76 6.61
C GLY A 403 19.77 -2.89 5.50
N ARG A 404 18.47 -2.81 5.83
CA ARG A 404 17.36 -2.87 4.86
C ARG A 404 16.26 -1.85 5.18
N GLU A 405 15.48 -1.54 4.17
CA GLU A 405 14.38 -0.59 4.24
C GLU A 405 13.16 -1.26 4.91
N PRO A 406 12.57 -0.67 5.97
CA PRO A 406 11.34 -1.16 6.57
C PRO A 406 10.14 -0.85 5.69
N GLY A 407 9.00 -1.51 5.91
CA GLY A 407 7.76 -1.04 5.31
C GLY A 407 7.35 0.34 5.86
N TRP A 408 6.63 1.13 5.07
CA TRP A 408 5.90 2.32 5.55
C TRP A 408 5.22 2.01 6.89
N PRO A 409 5.26 2.85 7.94
CA PRO A 409 5.55 4.29 7.94
C PRO A 409 7.01 4.72 8.17
N GLN A 410 8.01 3.83 8.04
CA GLN A 410 9.44 4.21 8.06
C GLN A 410 9.81 5.20 9.20
N TRP A 411 9.43 4.91 10.45
CA TRP A 411 9.45 5.90 11.55
C TRP A 411 10.79 6.63 11.76
N TYR A 412 11.91 6.00 11.39
CA TYR A 412 13.24 6.59 11.45
C TYR A 412 13.36 7.90 10.62
N GLU A 413 12.66 8.00 9.48
CA GLU A 413 12.59 9.24 8.67
C GLU A 413 11.79 10.37 9.37
N HIS A 414 11.03 10.03 10.41
CA HIS A 414 10.08 10.92 11.06
C HIS A 414 10.51 11.33 12.48
N ALA A 415 11.82 11.22 12.74
CA ALA A 415 12.51 11.68 13.94
C ALA A 415 13.01 13.14 13.89
N GLN A 416 12.81 13.87 12.78
CA GLN A 416 13.23 15.29 12.70
C GLN A 416 12.53 16.14 13.78
N GLY A 417 13.31 16.86 14.59
CA GLY A 417 12.80 17.66 15.71
C GLY A 417 12.38 16.86 16.94
N LYS A 418 12.77 15.58 17.01
CA LYS A 418 12.43 14.61 18.07
C LYS A 418 13.70 13.92 18.56
N ASP A 419 13.59 13.12 19.61
CA ASP A 419 14.62 12.18 20.05
C ASP A 419 14.55 10.90 19.19
N PRO A 420 15.54 10.60 18.33
CA PRO A 420 15.49 9.43 17.45
C PRO A 420 15.47 8.10 18.21
N ALA A 421 16.10 8.02 19.38
CA ALA A 421 16.11 6.80 20.19
C ALA A 421 14.72 6.50 20.77
N LYS A 422 13.95 7.53 21.12
CA LYS A 422 12.55 7.38 21.54
C LYS A 422 11.63 7.00 20.39
N VAL A 423 11.87 7.55 19.19
CA VAL A 423 11.10 7.16 17.99
C VAL A 423 11.37 5.71 17.64
N LEU A 424 12.63 5.27 17.69
CA LEU A 424 13.01 3.87 17.48
C LEU A 424 12.40 2.93 18.53
N GLU A 425 12.51 3.24 19.82
CA GLU A 425 11.93 2.39 20.87
C GLU A 425 10.39 2.33 20.78
N ALA A 426 9.73 3.45 20.48
CA ALA A 426 8.29 3.46 20.33
C ALA A 426 7.81 2.71 19.07
N SER A 427 8.56 2.70 17.96
CA SER A 427 8.18 1.99 16.73
C SER A 427 8.11 0.48 16.94
N ARG A 428 8.95 -0.08 17.81
CA ARG A 428 8.99 -1.52 18.15
C ARG A 428 7.68 -2.04 18.74
N TYR A 429 6.85 -1.20 19.36
CA TYR A 429 5.51 -1.59 19.85
C TYR A 429 4.45 -1.63 18.74
N TYR A 430 4.75 -1.04 17.57
CA TYR A 430 3.90 -0.96 16.37
C TYR A 430 4.48 -1.72 15.17
N ASP A 431 5.51 -2.53 15.39
CA ASP A 431 6.09 -3.40 14.36
C ASP A 431 5.28 -4.69 14.21
N ILE A 432 4.78 -4.94 13.00
CA ILE A 432 3.98 -6.13 12.67
C ILE A 432 4.77 -7.44 12.87
N ALA A 433 6.11 -7.42 12.77
CA ALA A 433 6.94 -8.58 13.08
C ALA A 433 6.81 -9.06 14.53
N ASN A 434 6.41 -8.20 15.48
CA ASN A 434 6.17 -8.56 16.89
C ASN A 434 4.76 -9.11 17.16
N PHE A 435 3.85 -8.98 16.18
CA PHE A 435 2.49 -9.53 16.22
C PHE A 435 2.37 -10.87 15.47
N THR A 436 3.06 -11.03 14.34
CA THR A 436 2.97 -12.23 13.49
C THR A 436 3.20 -13.58 14.21
N PRO A 437 4.08 -13.73 15.22
CA PRO A 437 4.19 -14.95 16.03
C PRO A 437 2.88 -15.40 16.72
N LYS A 438 1.89 -14.51 16.85
CA LYS A 438 0.60 -14.76 17.52
C LYS A 438 -0.51 -15.19 16.55
N ILE A 439 -0.32 -15.07 15.24
CA ILE A 439 -1.32 -15.46 14.25
C ILE A 439 -1.52 -16.99 14.26
N ARG A 440 -2.77 -17.45 14.24
CA ARG A 440 -3.15 -18.88 14.26
C ARG A 440 -4.04 -19.32 13.10
N CYS A 441 -4.59 -18.37 12.34
CA CYS A 441 -5.42 -18.64 11.16
C CYS A 441 -4.58 -18.71 9.87
N PRO A 442 -5.11 -19.34 8.80
CA PRO A 442 -4.55 -19.23 7.45
C PRO A 442 -4.27 -17.79 7.00
N VAL A 443 -3.09 -17.56 6.40
CA VAL A 443 -2.69 -16.24 5.90
C VAL A 443 -2.29 -16.31 4.42
N LEU A 444 -2.85 -15.41 3.61
CA LEU A 444 -2.38 -15.11 2.27
C LEU A 444 -1.66 -13.76 2.29
N VAL A 445 -0.40 -13.72 1.86
CA VAL A 445 0.35 -12.47 1.65
C VAL A 445 0.73 -12.32 0.18
N GLY A 446 0.65 -11.12 -0.36
CA GLY A 446 1.20 -10.78 -1.68
C GLY A 446 2.11 -9.57 -1.60
N GLU A 447 3.25 -9.58 -2.29
CA GLU A 447 4.23 -8.49 -2.22
C GLU A 447 5.01 -8.29 -3.51
N GLY A 448 5.33 -7.03 -3.82
CA GLY A 448 6.09 -6.63 -5.00
C GLY A 448 7.59 -6.75 -4.85
N LEU A 449 8.28 -7.39 -5.80
CA LEU A 449 9.76 -7.36 -5.85
C LEU A 449 10.33 -5.96 -6.06
N ILE A 450 9.55 -5.05 -6.65
CA ILE A 450 9.92 -3.65 -6.91
C ILE A 450 9.03 -2.67 -6.14
N ASP A 451 8.41 -3.13 -5.05
CA ASP A 451 7.79 -2.23 -4.08
C ASP A 451 8.88 -1.49 -3.29
N THR A 452 8.86 -0.15 -3.38
CA THR A 452 9.77 0.77 -2.67
C THR A 452 9.12 1.46 -1.47
N VAL A 453 7.84 1.18 -1.20
CA VAL A 453 7.05 1.68 -0.06
C VAL A 453 6.93 0.59 1.02
N CYS A 454 6.80 -0.67 0.62
CA CYS A 454 6.81 -1.85 1.47
C CYS A 454 7.81 -2.89 0.93
N PRO A 455 9.14 -2.66 1.07
CA PRO A 455 10.13 -3.50 0.40
C PRO A 455 10.10 -4.94 0.90
N ILE A 456 10.04 -5.90 -0.04
CA ILE A 456 9.69 -7.30 0.23
C ILE A 456 10.52 -8.01 1.33
N ALA A 457 11.76 -7.58 1.57
CA ALA A 457 12.58 -8.13 2.65
C ALA A 457 12.02 -7.81 4.04
N SER A 458 11.40 -6.63 4.24
CA SER A 458 10.69 -6.28 5.49
C SER A 458 9.45 -7.16 5.67
N THR A 459 8.66 -7.35 4.60
CA THR A 459 7.48 -8.22 4.59
C THR A 459 7.82 -9.67 4.90
N PHE A 460 8.92 -10.22 4.35
CA PHE A 460 9.40 -11.56 4.73
C PHE A 460 9.87 -11.67 6.18
N ALA A 461 10.52 -10.63 6.72
CA ALA A 461 10.94 -10.59 8.11
C ALA A 461 9.76 -10.75 9.09
N ALA A 462 8.58 -10.20 8.76
CA ALA A 462 7.35 -10.43 9.54
C ALA A 462 6.64 -11.74 9.17
N TYR A 463 6.52 -12.08 7.88
CA TYR A 463 5.82 -13.26 7.38
C TYR A 463 6.44 -14.58 7.88
N ASN A 464 7.77 -14.67 7.95
CA ASN A 464 8.45 -15.90 8.36
C ASN A 464 8.11 -16.32 9.80
N GLU A 465 7.85 -15.35 10.68
CA GLU A 465 7.47 -15.57 12.08
C GLU A 465 6.04 -16.12 12.27
N ILE A 466 5.19 -16.10 11.24
CA ILE A 466 3.83 -16.67 11.29
C ILE A 466 3.93 -18.21 11.41
N PRO A 467 3.42 -18.84 12.49
CA PRO A 467 3.49 -20.30 12.66
C PRO A 467 2.28 -21.04 12.04
N ALA A 468 1.27 -20.31 11.58
CA ALA A 468 0.05 -20.84 10.98
C ALA A 468 0.25 -21.23 9.50
N PRO A 469 -0.67 -22.03 8.90
CA PRO A 469 -0.70 -22.26 7.46
C PRO A 469 -0.67 -20.94 6.68
N LYS A 470 0.23 -20.81 5.70
CA LYS A 470 0.48 -19.52 5.05
C LYS A 470 0.95 -19.69 3.61
N HIS A 471 0.54 -18.77 2.75
CA HIS A 471 0.91 -18.70 1.34
C HIS A 471 1.46 -17.30 1.00
N PHE A 472 2.49 -17.24 0.15
CA PHE A 472 3.11 -15.98 -0.28
C PHE A 472 3.13 -15.87 -1.81
N VAL A 473 2.46 -14.85 -2.34
CA VAL A 473 2.47 -14.51 -3.76
C VAL A 473 3.56 -13.44 -4.00
N VAL A 474 4.74 -13.88 -4.45
CA VAL A 474 5.77 -12.96 -4.94
C VAL A 474 5.32 -12.41 -6.29
N LEU A 475 5.27 -11.08 -6.42
CA LEU A 475 4.88 -10.38 -7.64
C LEU A 475 6.15 -9.86 -8.34
N PRO A 476 6.66 -10.51 -9.41
CA PRO A 476 8.03 -10.27 -9.89
C PRO A 476 8.27 -8.88 -10.49
N ILE A 477 7.20 -8.26 -10.99
CA ILE A 477 7.12 -6.87 -11.47
C ILE A 477 6.11 -6.05 -10.66
N GLY A 478 5.72 -6.54 -9.49
CA GLY A 478 4.77 -5.88 -8.59
C GLY A 478 5.36 -4.62 -7.99
N THR A 479 4.64 -3.52 -8.12
CA THR A 479 4.88 -2.29 -7.35
C THR A 479 3.87 -2.21 -6.21
N HIS A 480 3.96 -1.18 -5.36
CA HIS A 480 2.98 -0.92 -4.30
C HIS A 480 1.52 -0.79 -4.80
N GLN A 481 1.32 -0.52 -6.10
CA GLN A 481 0.02 -0.13 -6.67
C GLN A 481 -0.37 -0.91 -7.94
N GLN A 482 0.54 -1.68 -8.53
CA GLN A 482 0.36 -2.24 -9.88
C GLN A 482 0.94 -3.66 -10.00
N ASN A 483 0.46 -4.41 -11.00
CA ASN A 483 0.83 -5.80 -11.29
C ASN A 483 0.55 -6.78 -10.13
N GLN A 484 -0.61 -6.61 -9.48
CA GLN A 484 -1.06 -7.38 -8.32
C GLN A 484 -2.03 -8.53 -8.67
N ASP A 485 -2.29 -8.77 -9.95
CA ASP A 485 -3.36 -9.65 -10.44
C ASP A 485 -3.25 -11.11 -9.97
N ALA A 486 -2.03 -11.63 -9.79
CA ALA A 486 -1.83 -12.99 -9.29
C ALA A 486 -2.34 -13.15 -7.85
N TYR A 487 -2.04 -12.19 -6.98
CA TYR A 487 -2.60 -12.15 -5.63
C TYR A 487 -4.12 -11.93 -5.67
N ASN A 488 -4.59 -10.98 -6.48
CA ASN A 488 -6.01 -10.64 -6.53
C ASN A 488 -6.88 -11.83 -6.95
N ARG A 489 -6.44 -12.65 -7.92
CA ARG A 489 -7.15 -13.88 -8.30
C ARG A 489 -7.23 -14.88 -7.13
N LEU A 490 -6.10 -15.20 -6.52
CA LEU A 490 -6.06 -16.16 -5.41
C LEU A 490 -6.84 -15.65 -4.18
N ALA A 491 -6.84 -14.34 -3.93
CA ALA A 491 -7.65 -13.72 -2.88
C ALA A 491 -9.16 -13.88 -3.12
N GLU A 492 -9.65 -13.70 -4.36
CA GLU A 492 -11.05 -13.97 -4.70
C GLU A 492 -11.42 -15.46 -4.58
N GLU A 493 -10.51 -16.37 -4.96
CA GLU A 493 -10.70 -17.82 -4.82
C GLU A 493 -10.77 -18.25 -3.33
N TRP A 494 -9.91 -17.66 -2.48
CA TRP A 494 -9.97 -17.82 -1.04
C TRP A 494 -11.28 -17.28 -0.48
N LEU A 495 -11.71 -16.07 -0.87
CA LEU A 495 -12.98 -15.49 -0.43
C LEU A 495 -14.19 -16.36 -0.85
N ALA A 496 -14.23 -16.84 -2.09
CA ALA A 496 -15.29 -17.73 -2.55
C ALA A 496 -15.37 -19.02 -1.71
N THR A 497 -14.21 -19.62 -1.41
CA THR A 497 -14.08 -20.84 -0.58
C THR A 497 -14.48 -20.60 0.88
N LEU A 498 -14.03 -19.48 1.47
CA LEU A 498 -14.31 -19.10 2.86
C LEU A 498 -15.77 -18.72 3.07
N ARG A 499 -16.42 -18.10 2.08
CA ARG A 499 -17.87 -17.78 2.12
C ARG A 499 -18.74 -19.04 2.20
N GLU A 500 -18.32 -20.11 1.54
CA GLU A 500 -18.96 -21.45 1.65
C GLU A 500 -18.58 -22.16 2.96
N GLY A 501 -17.79 -21.52 3.82
CA GLY A 501 -17.37 -22.05 5.09
C GLY A 501 -16.33 -23.18 4.97
N ARG A 502 -15.65 -23.29 3.83
CA ARG A 502 -14.54 -24.22 3.59
C ARG A 502 -13.21 -23.49 3.86
N MET A 503 -12.17 -24.22 4.25
CA MET A 503 -10.82 -23.64 4.35
C MET A 503 -10.15 -23.65 2.96
N PRO A 504 -9.41 -22.58 2.59
CA PRO A 504 -8.61 -22.56 1.37
C PRO A 504 -7.39 -23.47 1.50
N ASP A 505 -6.93 -24.03 0.39
CA ASP A 505 -5.67 -24.76 0.34
C ASP A 505 -4.50 -23.76 0.23
N VAL A 506 -3.67 -23.70 1.28
CA VAL A 506 -2.48 -22.85 1.32
C VAL A 506 -1.35 -23.36 0.42
N ASN A 507 -1.42 -24.62 -0.03
CA ASN A 507 -0.41 -25.26 -0.88
C ASN A 507 -0.84 -25.34 -2.35
N ALA A 508 -2.02 -24.81 -2.71
CA ALA A 508 -2.44 -24.71 -4.10
C ALA A 508 -1.37 -23.93 -4.90
N ALA A 509 -0.75 -24.60 -5.86
CA ALA A 509 0.30 -24.02 -6.68
C ALA A 509 -0.30 -23.01 -7.68
N ASN A 510 0.30 -21.82 -7.76
CA ASN A 510 0.05 -20.82 -8.80
C ASN A 510 0.90 -21.10 -10.05
#